data_AF-A0A960VEZ7-F1
#
_entry.id   AF-A0A960VEZ7-F1
#
_cell.length_a   1.000
_cell.length_b   1.000
_cell.length_c   1.000
_cell.angle_alpha   90.00
_cell.angle_beta   90.00
_cell.angle_gamma   90.00
#
_symmetry.space_group_name_H-M   'P 1'
#
loop_
_entity.id
_entity.type
_entity.pdbx_description
1 polymer ?
#
loop_
_entity_poly.entity_id
_entity_poly.type
_entity_poly.pdbx_seq_one_letter_code
_entity_poly.pdbx_strand_id
1 'polypeptide(L)' 'MKLAIYPGSFDPLTNGHIDIIKRASSIFDKVILAIAHNSKKQAFFTVEERLELIGKVLEN' A
#
# COMPACT_ATOMS: atom_id res chain seq x y z
N MET A 1 -1.88 10.83 -19.06
CA MET A 1 -1.42 10.41 -17.73
C MET A 1 -2.59 9.80 -16.96
N LYS A 2 -2.65 8.48 -16.83
CA LYS A 2 -3.66 7.73 -16.06
C LYS A 2 -3.13 7.51 -14.64
N LEU A 3 -3.88 7.99 -13.66
CA LEU A 3 -3.58 7.85 -12.23
C LEU A 3 -4.54 6.86 -11.59
N ALA A 4 -4.01 5.93 -10.79
CA ALA A 4 -4.80 5.06 -9.92
C ALA A 4 -4.50 5.35 -8.45
N ILE A 5 -5.51 5.18 -7.60
CA ILE A 5 -5.38 5.20 -6.15
C ILE A 5 -5.78 3.81 -5.65
N TYR A 6 -4.92 3.18 -4.86
CA TYR A 6 -5.19 1.91 -4.21
C TYR A 6 -5.22 2.11 -2.69
N PRO A 7 -6.41 2.38 -2.11
CA PRO A 7 -6.55 2.61 -0.67
C PRO A 7 -6.63 1.29 0.11
N GLY A 8 -6.06 1.27 1.31
CA GLY A 8 -6.12 0.11 2.19
C GLY A 8 -5.47 0.36 3.55
N SER A 9 -5.78 -0.51 4.53
CA SER A 9 -5.10 -0.47 5.84
C SER A 9 -3.66 -0.95 5.73
N PHE A 10 -3.41 -1.96 4.87
CA PHE A 10 -2.10 -2.59 4.68
C PHE A 10 -1.41 -2.95 6.01
N ASP A 11 -2.17 -3.61 6.89
CA ASP A 11 -1.76 -3.97 8.24
C ASP A 11 -1.75 -5.52 8.41
N PRO A 12 -0.74 -6.23 7.86
CA PRO A 12 0.37 -5.74 7.01
C PRO A 12 0.08 -5.75 5.50
N LEU A 13 1.03 -5.24 4.71
CA LEU A 13 1.11 -5.51 3.27
C LEU A 13 1.32 -7.02 3.05
N THR A 14 0.69 -7.59 2.00
CA THR A 14 0.72 -9.04 1.71
C THR A 14 1.10 -9.26 0.25
N ASN A 15 1.46 -10.50 -0.12
CA ASN A 15 1.74 -10.86 -1.50
C ASN A 15 0.56 -10.62 -2.46
N GLY A 16 -0.68 -10.74 -1.96
CA GLY A 16 -1.87 -10.37 -2.73
C GLY A 16 -1.91 -8.86 -3.04
N HIS A 17 -1.58 -8.01 -2.07
CA HIS A 17 -1.48 -6.56 -2.30
C HIS A 17 -0.39 -6.25 -3.33
N ILE A 18 0.76 -6.92 -3.26
CA ILE A 18 1.88 -6.74 -4.20
C ILE A 18 1.48 -7.15 -5.63
N ASP A 19 0.76 -8.25 -5.81
CA ASP A 19 0.25 -8.68 -7.13
C ASP A 19 -0.67 -7.60 -7.74
N ILE A 20 -1.57 -7.03 -6.95
CA ILE A 20 -2.44 -5.93 -7.40
C ILE A 20 -1.63 -4.68 -7.77
N ILE A 21 -0.62 -4.31 -6.97
CA ILE A 21 0.27 -3.17 -7.27
C ILE A 21 0.97 -3.41 -8.62
N LYS A 22 1.55 -4.59 -8.83
CA LYS A 22 2.25 -4.95 -10.07
C LYS A 22 1.33 -4.88 -11.29
N ARG A 23 0.10 -5.38 -11.18
CA ARG A 23 -0.90 -5.30 -12.26
C ARG A 23 -1.38 -3.87 -12.52
N ALA A 24 -1.56 -3.07 -11.47
CA ALA A 24 -1.95 -1.68 -11.63
C ALA A 24 -0.84 -0.86 -12.31
N SER A 25 0.42 -1.08 -11.94
CA SER A 25 1.57 -0.38 -12.52
C SER A 25 1.81 -0.67 -14.01
N SER A 26 1.24 -1.76 -14.58
CA SER A 26 1.30 -2.01 -16.02
C SER A 26 0.15 -1.35 -16.81
N ILE A 27 -0.88 -0.84 -16.14
CA ILE A 27 -2.08 -0.25 -16.75
C ILE A 27 -2.11 1.27 -16.58
N PHE A 28 -1.57 1.77 -15.47
CA PHE A 28 -1.59 3.18 -15.08
C PHE A 28 -0.18 3.76 -15.07
N ASP A 29 -0.05 5.03 -15.47
CA ASP A 29 1.23 5.75 -15.47
C ASP A 29 1.72 6.02 -14.05
N LYS A 30 0.80 6.10 -13.07
CA LYS A 30 1.12 6.27 -11.66
C LYS A 30 0.09 5.57 -10.78
N VAL A 31 0.57 4.87 -9.75
CA VAL A 31 -0.26 4.24 -8.72
C VAL A 31 0.09 4.86 -7.37
N ILE A 32 -0.91 5.37 -6.66
CA ILE A 32 -0.77 5.90 -5.30
C ILE A 32 -1.33 4.88 -4.32
N LEU A 33 -0.49 4.35 -3.44
CA LEU A 33 -0.95 3.59 -2.28
C LEU A 33 -1.40 4.56 -1.19
N ALA A 34 -2.68 4.53 -0.84
CA ALA A 34 -3.22 5.37 0.24
C ALA A 34 -3.40 4.53 1.51
N ILE A 35 -2.49 4.71 2.47
CA ILE A 35 -2.54 3.97 3.74
C ILE A 35 -3.58 4.61 4.66
N ALA A 36 -4.63 3.86 4.95
CA ALA A 36 -5.68 4.31 5.85
C ALA A 36 -5.22 4.23 7.31
N HIS A 37 -5.39 5.33 8.04
CA HIS A 37 -5.24 5.38 9.48
C HIS A 37 -6.62 5.37 10.15
N ASN A 38 -6.90 4.34 10.94
CA ASN A 38 -8.12 4.26 11.73
C ASN A 38 -7.78 4.21 13.22
N SER A 39 -7.83 5.37 13.88
CA SER A 39 -7.54 5.52 15.31
C SER A 39 -8.52 4.78 16.24
N LYS A 40 -9.65 4.30 15.71
CA LYS A 40 -10.66 3.53 16.48
C LYS A 40 -10.44 2.02 16.43
N LYS A 41 -9.51 1.52 15.60
CA LYS A 41 -9.19 0.10 15.49
C LYS A 41 -7.83 -0.18 16.12
N GLN A 42 -7.71 -1.31 16.80
CA GLN A 42 -6.42 -1.79 17.29
C GLN A 42 -5.65 -2.35 16.09
N ALA A 43 -4.70 -1.57 15.60
CA ALA A 43 -3.83 -1.96 14.49
C ALA A 43 -2.73 -2.89 15.00
N PHE A 44 -2.30 -3.83 14.16
CA PHE A 44 -1.18 -4.72 14.46
C PHE A 44 0.16 -3.98 14.32
N PHE A 45 0.24 -3.07 13.36
CA PHE A 45 1.35 -2.13 13.17
C PHE A 45 0.88 -0.67 13.24
N THR A 46 1.74 0.19 13.78
CA THR A 46 1.63 1.64 13.68
C THR A 46 1.60 2.12 12.22
N VAL A 47 1.22 3.37 11.98
CA VAL A 47 1.25 3.93 10.60
C VAL A 47 2.70 3.98 10.10
N GLU A 48 3.62 4.35 10.98
CA GLU A 48 5.05 4.48 10.73
C GLU A 48 5.68 3.13 10.36
N GLU A 49 5.41 2.07 11.13
CA GLU A 49 5.87 0.71 10.82
C GLU A 49 5.32 0.21 9.48
N ARG A 50 4.05 0.49 9.17
CA ARG A 50 3.46 0.11 7.87
C ARG A 50 4.15 0.82 6.72
N LEU A 51 4.42 2.12 6.85
CA LEU A 51 5.16 2.88 5.85
C LEU A 51 6.57 2.32 5.65
N GLU A 52 7.27 2.00 6.73
CA GLU A 52 8.62 1.41 6.66
C GLU A 52 8.60 0.03 5.98
N LEU A 53 7.68 -0.85 6.37
CA LEU A 53 7.55 -2.19 5.78
C LEU A 53 7.21 -2.11 4.29
N ILE A 54 6.29 -1.23 3.91
CA ILE A 54 5.90 -1.04 2.51
C ILE A 54 7.06 -0.46 1.70
N GLY A 55 7.79 0.53 2.25
CA GLY A 55 8.99 1.09 1.63
C GLY A 55 10.01 0.00 1.30
N LYS A 56 10.37 -0.83 2.28
CA LYS A 56 11.31 -1.96 2.09
C LYS A 56 10.87 -2.94 1.00
N VAL A 57 9.56 -3.15 0.83
CA VAL A 57 9.03 -4.07 -0.18
C VAL A 57 9.06 -3.46 -1.58
N LEU A 58 8.81 -2.15 -1.70
CA LEU A 58 8.67 -1.46 -2.99
C LEU A 58 9.97 -0.81 -3.50
N GLU A 59 11.02 -0.68 -2.68
CA GLU A 59 12.32 -0.08 -3.03
C GLU A 59 13.27 -0.98 -3.86
N ASN A 60 12.79 -2.03 -4.53
CA ASN A 60 13.61 -2.88 -5.42
C ASN A 60 13.28 -2.70 -6.90
#